data_AF-A0A531AC89-F1
#
_entry.id   AF-A0A531AC89-F1
#
_cell.length_a   1.000
_cell.length_b   1.000
_cell.length_c   1.000
_cell.angle_alpha   90.00
_cell.angle_beta   90.00
_cell.angle_gamma   90.00
#
_symmetry.space_group_name_H-M   'P 1'
#
loop_
_entity.id
_entity.type
_entity.pdbx_description
1 polymer ?
#
loop_
_entity_poly.entity_id
_entity_poly.type
_entity_poly.pdbx_seq_one_letter_code
_entity_poly.pdbx_strand_id
1 'polypeptide(L)' 'NPNEARKVLAEIFDKRGENGELARYWTGFGLREGAKADDRDIDFWVGVLERDGRLPKGRLKAADIFYGRGETKTN' A
#
# COMPACT_ATOMS: atom_id res chain seq x y z
N ASN A 1 5.66 -7.62 9.72
CA ASN A 1 6.32 -7.87 11.02
C ASN A 1 7.08 -6.61 11.42
N PRO A 2 6.50 -5.71 12.24
CA PRO A 2 7.09 -4.41 12.56
C PRO A 2 8.42 -4.50 13.31
N ASN A 3 8.59 -5.47 14.20
CA ASN A 3 9.80 -5.60 15.01
C ASN A 3 11.01 -5.99 14.16
N GLU A 4 10.83 -6.95 13.24
CA GLU A 4 11.90 -7.33 12.30
C GLU A 4 12.26 -6.19 11.35
N ALA A 5 11.26 -5.44 10.87
CA ALA A 5 11.53 -4.27 10.04
C ALA A 5 12.32 -3.19 10.78
N ARG A 6 12.06 -2.95 12.08
CA ARG A 6 12.86 -2.03 12.89
C ARG A 6 14.30 -2.48 13.09
N LYS A 7 14.53 -3.79 13.27
CA LYS A 7 15.91 -4.33 13.36
C LYS A 7 16.69 -4.07 12.08
N VAL A 8 16.08 -4.38 10.92
CA VAL A 8 16.72 -4.11 9.61
C VAL A 8 16.97 -2.60 9.42
N LEU A 9 16.03 -1.74 9.82
CA LEU A 9 16.23 -0.29 9.78
C LEU A 9 17.40 0.18 10.66
N ALA A 10 17.50 -0.34 11.89
CA ALA A 10 18.60 -0.03 12.79
C ALA A 10 19.96 -0.41 12.18
N GLU A 11 20.06 -1.61 11.61
CA GLU A 11 21.29 -2.06 10.91
C GLU A 11 21.67 -1.15 9.74
N ILE A 12 20.69 -0.63 9.00
CA ILE A 12 20.93 0.29 7.87
C ILE A 12 21.45 1.64 8.39
N PHE A 13 20.88 2.16 9.47
CA PHE A 13 21.32 3.41 10.08
C PHE A 13 22.75 3.30 10.62
N ASP A 14 23.06 2.24 11.37
CA ASP A 14 24.41 2.04 11.91
C ASP A 14 25.45 1.91 10.80
N LYS A 15 25.13 1.18 9.71
CA LYS A 15 25.99 1.07 8.52
C LYS A 15 26.26 2.39 7.82
N ARG A 16 25.36 3.38 7.96
CA ARG A 16 25.52 4.74 7.42
C ARG A 16 26.22 5.71 8.39
N GLY A 17 26.54 5.26 9.60
CA GLY A 17 27.02 6.14 10.67
C GLY A 17 25.92 7.02 11.29
N GLU A 18 24.65 6.67 11.09
CA GLU A 18 23.49 7.29 11.73
C GLU A 18 23.18 6.58 13.07
N ASN A 19 22.20 7.09 13.83
CA ASN A 19 21.80 6.50 15.11
C ASN A 19 20.72 5.42 14.93
N GLY A 20 21.11 4.14 14.99
CA GLY A 20 20.21 2.99 14.89
C GLY A 20 19.05 2.98 15.90
N GLU A 21 19.23 3.56 17.08
CA GLU A 21 18.18 3.66 18.11
C GLU A 21 16.91 4.38 17.62
N LEU A 22 17.04 5.24 16.62
CA LEU A 22 15.90 5.96 16.04
C LEU A 22 14.91 5.02 15.35
N ALA A 23 15.33 3.82 14.95
CA ALA A 23 14.45 2.82 14.34
C ALA A 23 13.27 2.42 15.27
N ARG A 24 13.40 2.59 16.60
CA ARG A 24 12.30 2.33 17.54
C ARG A 24 11.06 3.21 17.31
N TYR A 25 11.25 4.39 16.72
CA TYR A 25 10.17 5.32 16.38
C TYR A 25 9.52 5.04 15.03
N TRP A 26 10.04 4.09 14.25
CA TRP A 26 9.43 3.73 12.96
C TRP A 26 8.06 3.09 13.18
N THR A 27 7.04 3.73 12.62
CA THR A 27 5.62 3.34 12.73
C THR A 27 5.14 2.50 11.55
N GLY A 28 6.03 2.20 10.59
CA GLY A 28 5.65 1.55 9.34
C GLY A 28 5.29 2.54 8.24
N PHE A 29 4.70 2.01 7.18
CA PHE A 29 4.23 2.81 6.04
C PHE A 29 2.77 3.27 6.19
N GLY A 30 2.20 3.20 7.40
CA GLY A 30 0.79 3.53 7.63
C GLY A 30 -0.19 2.58 6.92
N LEU A 31 0.28 1.41 6.51
CA LEU A 31 -0.56 0.43 5.82
C LEU A 31 -1.46 -0.30 6.81
N ARG A 32 -2.67 -0.61 6.35
CA ARG A 32 -3.62 -1.51 7.00
C ARG A 32 -2.98 -2.88 7.22
N GLU A 33 -3.56 -3.69 8.10
CA GLU A 33 -3.09 -5.05 8.35
C GLU A 33 -2.99 -5.86 7.05
N GLY A 34 -1.80 -6.44 6.83
CA GLY A 34 -1.49 -7.22 5.62
C GLY A 34 -1.44 -6.41 4.31
N ALA A 35 -1.47 -5.07 4.38
CA ALA A 35 -1.52 -4.19 3.21
C ALA A 35 -2.64 -4.57 2.22
N LYS A 36 -3.77 -5.05 2.75
CA LYS A 36 -4.90 -5.50 1.93
C LYS A 36 -5.54 -4.30 1.22
N ALA A 37 -5.49 -4.31 -0.11
CA ALA A 37 -6.20 -3.34 -0.92
C ALA A 37 -7.72 -3.49 -0.78
N ASP A 38 -8.45 -2.38 -0.87
CA ASP A 38 -9.91 -2.37 -1.09
C ASP A 38 -10.27 -1.65 -2.40
N ASP A 39 -11.56 -1.66 -2.73
CA ASP A 39 -12.07 -0.99 -3.94
C ASP A 39 -11.62 0.46 -4.04
N ARG A 40 -11.60 1.20 -2.93
CA ARG A 40 -11.26 2.63 -2.91
C ARG A 40 -9.81 2.86 -3.32
N ASP A 41 -8.88 1.99 -2.95
CA ASP A 41 -7.50 2.09 -3.42
C ASP A 41 -7.44 1.98 -4.95
N ILE A 42 -8.20 1.04 -5.52
CA ILE A 42 -8.22 0.79 -6.96
C ILE A 42 -8.92 1.92 -7.71
N ASP A 43 -10.11 2.32 -7.24
CA ASP A 43 -10.90 3.40 -7.83
C ASP A 43 -10.14 4.73 -7.81
N PHE A 44 -9.34 5.00 -6.77
CA PHE A 44 -8.46 6.16 -6.73
C PHE A 44 -7.50 6.18 -7.92
N TRP A 45 -6.78 5.07 -8.16
CA TRP A 45 -5.82 4.99 -9.26
C TRP A 45 -6.48 4.97 -10.63
N VAL A 46 -7.62 4.29 -10.78
CA VAL A 46 -8.45 4.36 -11.99
C VAL A 46 -8.80 5.82 -12.29
N GLY A 47 -9.32 6.57 -11.31
CA GLY A 47 -9.65 7.99 -11.49
C GLY A 47 -8.45 8.88 -11.82
N VAL A 48 -7.27 8.58 -11.26
CA VAL A 48 -6.01 9.25 -11.62
C VAL A 48 -5.68 9.02 -13.10
N LEU A 49 -5.75 7.77 -13.56
CA LEU A 49 -5.43 7.41 -14.95
C LEU A 49 -6.45 7.94 -15.96
N GLU A 50 -7.72 8.00 -15.58
CA GLU A 50 -8.77 8.61 -16.39
C GLU A 50 -8.53 10.12 -16.56
N ARG A 51 -8.22 10.82 -15.46
CA ARG A 51 -7.91 12.26 -15.50
C ARG A 51 -6.64 12.56 -16.30
N ASP A 52 -5.67 11.66 -16.27
CA ASP A 52 -4.42 11.75 -17.06
C ASP A 52 -4.61 11.35 -18.53
N GLY A 53 -5.83 10.95 -18.93
CA GLY A 53 -6.15 10.54 -20.31
C GLY A 53 -5.56 9.20 -20.74
N ARG A 54 -4.92 8.46 -19.81
CA ARG A 54 -4.31 7.15 -20.06
C ARG A 54 -5.32 6.00 -20.01
N LEU A 55 -6.50 6.25 -19.44
CA LEU A 55 -7.61 5.31 -19.38
C LEU A 55 -8.89 6.01 -19.85
N PRO A 56 -9.65 5.43 -20.80
CA PRO A 56 -10.96 5.99 -21.16
C PRO A 56 -11.91 5.94 -19.95
N LYS A 57 -12.70 7.00 -19.78
CA LYS A 57 -13.62 7.12 -18.64
C LYS A 57 -14.61 5.95 -18.58
N GLY A 58 -14.78 5.36 -17.40
CA GLY A 58 -15.69 4.26 -17.12
C GLY A 58 -15.25 2.92 -17.70
N ARG A 59 -14.02 2.80 -18.21
CA ARG A 59 -13.54 1.58 -18.86
C ARG A 59 -13.28 0.44 -17.89
N LEU A 60 -12.85 0.75 -16.66
CA LEU A 60 -12.53 -0.22 -15.62
C LEU A 60 -13.20 0.20 -14.31
N LYS A 61 -13.68 -0.78 -13.54
CA LYS A 61 -14.05 -0.64 -12.14
C LYS A 61 -13.15 -1.51 -11.26
N ALA A 62 -13.07 -1.23 -9.96
CA ALA A 62 -12.28 -2.04 -9.02
C ALA A 62 -12.52 -3.56 -9.14
N ALA A 63 -13.79 -3.96 -9.30
CA ALA A 63 -14.19 -5.37 -9.44
C ALA A 63 -13.64 -6.07 -10.68
N ASP A 64 -13.22 -5.33 -11.72
CA ASP A 64 -12.60 -5.89 -12.92
C ASP A 64 -11.10 -6.18 -12.72
N ILE A 65 -10.48 -5.59 -11.69
CA ILE A 65 -9.02 -5.56 -11.49
C ILE A 65 -8.62 -6.44 -10.31
N PHE A 66 -9.35 -6.34 -9.20
CA PHE A 66 -8.96 -6.98 -7.95
C PHE A 66 -10.10 -7.82 -7.39
N TYR A 67 -9.84 -9.13 -7.23
CA TYR A 67 -10.75 -10.03 -6.55
C TYR A 67 -10.42 -10.08 -5.06
N GLY A 68 -11.19 -9.37 -4.24
CA GLY A 68 -11.13 -9.47 -2.78
C GLY A 68 -11.83 -10.74 -2.30
N ARG A 69 -11.09 -11.72 -1.77
CA ARG A 69 -11.68 -12.91 -1.16
C ARG A 69 -12.48 -12.52 0.09
N GLY A 70 -13.81 -12.53 0.00
CA GLY A 70 -14.74 -12.21 1.09
C GLY A 70 -15.99 -11.46 0.67
N GLU A 71 -16.00 -10.84 -0.51
CA GLU A 71 -17.16 -10.11 -1.03
C GLU A 71 -17.72 -10.84 -2.25
N THR A 72 -18.73 -11.69 -2.05
CA THR A 72 -19.66 -12.05 -3.13
C THR A 72 -20.42 -10.78 -3.53
N LYS A 73 -19.89 -10.04 -4.50
CA LYS A 73 -20.64 -8.98 -5.15
C LYS A 73 -21.62 -9.64 -6.11
N THR A 74 -22.87 -9.76 -5.69
CA THR A 74 -23.98 -10.09 -6.59
C THR A 74 -24.08 -8.99 -7.65
N ASN A 75 -24.03 -9.41 -8.92
CA ASN A 75 -24.24 -8.55 -10.09
C ASN A 75 -25.62 -7.91 -10.08
#